data_AF-A0A3D1WHX4-F1
#
_entry.id   AF-A0A3D1WHX4-F1
#
_cell.length_a   1.000
_cell.length_b   1.000
_cell.length_c   1.000
_cell.angle_alpha   90.00
_cell.angle_beta   90.00
_cell.angle_gamma   90.00
#
_symmetry.space_group_name_H-M   'P 1'
#
loop_
_entity.id
_entity.type
_entity.pdbx_description
1 polymer ?
#
loop_
_entity_poly.entity_id
_entity_poly.type
_entity_poly.pdbx_seq_one_letter_code
_entity_poly.pdbx_strand_id
1 'polypeptide(L)' 'MKNQFRPGEQAPETGDYQCFDSKCRCGGKVHLEKGQRFPATQHEGSHYEMTR' A
#
# COMPACT_ATOMS: atom_id res chain seq x y z
N MET A 1 3.32 -14.73 -4.17
CA MET A 1 4.07 -13.47 -4.30
C MET A 1 3.33 -12.42 -3.49
N LYS A 2 3.99 -11.74 -2.55
CA LYS A 2 3.41 -10.56 -1.91
C LYS A 2 3.60 -9.41 -2.88
N ASN A 3 2.51 -8.91 -3.47
CA ASN A 3 2.58 -7.74 -4.33
C ASN A 3 2.81 -6.53 -3.43
N GLN A 4 4.01 -5.95 -3.51
CA GLN A 4 4.36 -4.70 -2.86
C GLN A 4 4.07 -3.57 -3.85
N PHE A 5 3.20 -2.64 -3.47
CA PHE A 5 2.81 -1.50 -4.27
C PHE A 5 3.44 -0.23 -3.73
N ARG A 6 3.81 0.68 -4.62
CA ARG A 6 4.41 1.97 -4.28
C ARG A 6 3.36 3.08 -4.22
N PRO A 7 3.62 4.13 -3.43
CA PRO A 7 2.87 5.38 -3.52
C PRO A 7 2.72 5.85 -4.97
N GLY A 8 1.51 6.22 -5.37
CA GLY A 8 1.19 6.68 -6.73
C GLY A 8 0.87 5.58 -7.75
N GLU A 9 1.16 4.31 -7.47
CA GLU A 9 0.68 3.20 -8.30
C GLU A 9 -0.84 3.04 -8.18
N GLN A 10 -1.47 2.35 -9.13
CA GLN A 10 -2.91 2.06 -9.08
C GLN A 10 -3.17 0.74 -8.37
N ALA A 11 -4.18 0.72 -7.50
CA ALA A 11 -4.67 -0.49 -6.86
C ALA A 11 -5.21 -1.46 -7.93
N PRO A 12 -4.71 -2.69 -8.02
CA PRO A 12 -5.13 -3.66 -9.04
C PRO A 12 -6.56 -4.17 -8.82
N GLU A 13 -7.05 -4.10 -7.59
CA GLU A 13 -8.37 -4.54 -7.16
C GLU A 13 -8.87 -3.69 -5.99
N THR A 14 -10.14 -3.83 -5.62
CA THR A 14 -10.71 -3.14 -4.46
C THR A 14 -10.40 -3.94 -3.19
N GLY A 15 -9.86 -3.29 -2.16
CA GLY A 15 -9.60 -3.95 -0.88
C GLY A 15 -8.77 -3.12 0.10
N ASP A 16 -8.40 -3.77 1.20
CA ASP A 16 -7.60 -3.16 2.26
C ASP A 16 -6.11 -3.41 2.04
N TYR A 17 -5.34 -2.34 2.05
CA TYR A 17 -3.89 -2.35 1.87
C TYR A 17 -3.20 -1.84 3.12
N GLN A 18 -2.26 -2.61 3.65
CA GLN A 18 -1.40 -2.19 4.76
C GLN A 18 -0.16 -1.51 4.24
N CYS A 19 0.14 -0.34 4.80
CA CYS A 19 1.39 0.37 4.55
C CYS A 19 2.47 -0.15 5.50
N PHE A 20 3.61 -0.52 4.96
CA PHE A 20 4.81 -0.92 5.71
C PHE A 20 5.94 0.08 5.47
N ASP A 21 6.70 0.39 6.51
CA ASP A 21 7.95 1.17 6.38
C ASP A 21 9.13 0.27 5.96
N SER A 22 10.29 0.89 5.74
CA SER A 22 11.54 0.19 5.40
C SER A 22 12.05 -0.79 6.46
N LYS A 23 11.48 -0.76 7.67
CA LYS A 23 11.74 -1.69 8.77
C LYS A 23 10.64 -2.76 8.90
N CYS A 24 9.78 -2.90 7.89
CA CYS A 24 8.65 -3.83 7.86
C CYS A 24 7.61 -3.59 8.97
N ARG A 25 7.52 -2.37 9.51
CA ARG A 25 6.51 -2.02 10.52
C ARG A 25 5.27 -1.48 9.83
N CYS A 26 4.11 -1.99 10.21
CA CYS A 26 2.83 -1.51 9.69
C CYS A 26 2.55 -0.10 10.23
N GLY A 27 2.50 0.88 9.33
CA GLY A 27 2.19 2.28 9.65
C GLY A 27 0.70 2.60 9.57
N GLY A 28 -0.12 1.68 9.07
CA GLY A 28 -1.56 1.85 8.94
C GLY A 28 -2.17 1.02 7.82
N LYS A 29 -3.49 1.10 7.67
CA LYS A 29 -4.24 0.50 6.57
C LYS A 29 -5.02 1.56 5.79
N VAL A 30 -5.20 1.33 4.50
CA VAL A 30 -6.03 2.14 3.62
C VAL A 30 -6.91 1.23 2.78
N HIS A 31 -8.19 1.57 2.66
CA HIS A 31 -9.09 0.91 1.72
C HIS A 31 -9.04 1.66 0.39
N LEU A 32 -8.78 0.96 -0.70
CA LEU A 32 -8.72 1.53 -2.05
C LEU A 32 -9.62 0.74 -2.98
N GLU A 33 -10.25 1.45 -3.91
CA GLU A 33 -10.97 0.85 -5.02
C GLU A 33 -10.03 0.56 -6.19
N LYS A 34 -10.37 -0.44 -7.01
CA LYS A 34 -9.63 -0.75 -8.23
C LYS A 34 -9.41 0.50 -9.09
N GLY A 35 -8.15 0.77 -9.43
CA GLY A 35 -7.74 1.92 -10.23
C GLY A 35 -7.47 3.20 -9.43
N GLN A 36 -7.84 3.27 -8.14
CA GLN A 36 -7.42 4.37 -7.27
C GLN A 36 -5.91 4.31 -7.01
N ARG A 37 -5.29 5.46 -6.80
CA ARG A 37 -3.86 5.54 -6.54
C ARG A 37 -3.54 5.32 -5.07
N PHE A 38 -2.45 4.59 -4.79
CA PHE A 38 -1.89 4.50 -3.46
C PHE A 38 -1.47 5.88 -2.95
N PRO A 39 -1.83 6.26 -1.71
CA PRO A 39 -1.50 7.57 -1.18
C PRO A 39 0.01 7.74 -0.99
N ALA A 40 0.44 8.99 -0.86
CA ALA A 40 1.83 9.31 -0.53
C ALA A 40 2.16 8.82 0.89
N THR A 41 3.33 8.20 1.05
CA THR A 41 3.84 7.77 2.36
C THR A 41 4.78 8.82 2.94
N GLN A 42 4.76 8.98 4.27
CA GLN A 42 5.59 9.96 4.97
C GLN A 42 7.10 9.65 4.89
N HIS A 43 7.46 8.38 4.70
CA HIS A 43 8.86 7.94 4.65
C HIS A 43 9.20 7.29 3.32
N GLU A 44 10.40 7.56 2.83
CA GLU A 44 10.99 6.89 1.67
C GLU A 44 11.17 5.39 1.97
N GLY A 45 10.93 4.55 0.95
CA GLY A 45 11.03 3.10 1.07
C GLY A 45 9.82 2.42 1.70
N SER A 46 8.72 3.16 1.93
CA SER A 46 7.45 2.55 2.33
C SER A 46 6.75 1.89 1.14
N HIS A 47 6.01 0.83 1.40
CA HIS A 47 5.22 0.09 0.40
C HIS A 47 3.88 -0.37 0.98
N TYR A 48 2.94 -0.68 0.10
CA TYR A 48 1.64 -1.22 0.43
C TYR A 48 1.59 -2.71 0.10
N GLU A 49 1.00 -3.52 0.98
CA GLU A 49 0.67 -4.92 0.71
C GLU A 49 -0.83 -5.11 0.89
N MET A 50 -1.47 -5.84 -0.03
CA MET A 50 -2.87 -6.17 0.12
C MET A 50 -3.05 -7.13 1.31
N THR A 51 -3.94 -6.78 2.22
CA THR A 51 -4.42 -7.69 3.25
C THR A 51 -5.71 -8.30 2.76
N ARG A 52 -5.71 -9.63 2.61
CA ARG A 52 -6.89 -10.40 2.22
C ARG A 52 -7.96 -10.36 3.29
#